data_AF-A0A932C4C4-F1
#
_entry.id   AF-A0A932C4C4-F1
#
_cell.length_a   1.000
_cell.length_b   1.000
_cell.length_c   1.000
_cell.angle_alpha   90.00
_cell.angle_beta   90.00
_cell.angle_gamma   90.00
#
_symmetry.space_group_name_H-M   'P 1'
#
loop_
_entity.id
_entity.type
_entity.pdbx_description
1 polymer ?
#
loop_
_entity_poly.entity_id
_entity_poly.type
_entity_poly.pdbx_seq_one_letter_code
_entity_poly.pdbx_strand_id
1 'polypeptide(L)'
;MLIINLIGLVLNLVGTIIVSLSAGSLMTRVHTALVAHQTTLEAYLGGERNIPLFTGLDKGREEEVRRSGTRLRVGLWLIVLGFILQALAAAAPLLAKS
;
A
#
# COMPACT_ATOMS: atom_id res chain seq x y z
N MET A 1 0.49 -12.79 -28.74
CA MET A 1 1.33 -12.75 -27.51
C MET A 1 1.76 -11.34 -27.13
N LEU A 2 2.20 -10.53 -28.08
CA LEU A 2 2.66 -9.15 -27.82
C LEU A 2 1.60 -8.29 -27.12
N ILE A 3 0.32 -8.41 -27.52
CA ILE A 3 -0.81 -7.70 -26.89
C ILE A 3 -1.01 -8.10 -25.42
N ILE A 4 -0.96 -9.39 -25.10
CA ILE A 4 -1.12 -9.88 -23.70
C ILE A 4 0.03 -9.40 -22.82
N ASN A 5 1.25 -9.41 -23.36
CA ASN A 5 2.43 -8.90 -22.66
C ASN A 5 2.33 -7.39 -22.38
N LEU A 6 1.81 -6.63 -23.35
CA LEU A 6 1.59 -5.18 -23.23
C LEU A 6 0.50 -4.86 -22.17
N ILE A 7 -0.59 -5.63 -22.16
CA ILE A 7 -1.63 -5.51 -21.13
C ILE A 7 -1.06 -5.82 -19.74
N GLY A 8 -0.28 -6.90 -19.61
CA GLY A 8 0.38 -7.25 -18.35
C GLY A 8 1.35 -6.17 -17.86
N LEU A 9 2.09 -5.54 -18.78
CA LEU A 9 2.98 -4.42 -18.47
C LEU A 9 2.21 -3.21 -17.95
N VAL A 10 1.12 -2.84 -18.61
CA VAL A 10 0.27 -1.71 -18.18
C VAL A 10 -0.34 -1.96 -16.81
N LEU A 11 -0.83 -3.17 -16.54
CA LEU A 11 -1.36 -3.56 -15.23
C LEU A 11 -0.30 -3.47 -14.13
N ASN A 12 0.91 -3.95 -14.41
CA ASN A 12 2.04 -3.85 -13.48
C ASN A 12 2.44 -2.40 -13.21
N LEU A 13 2.52 -1.57 -14.24
CA LEU A 13 2.85 -0.15 -14.10
C LEU A 13 1.81 0.58 -13.24
N VAL A 14 0.52 0.43 -13.55
CA VAL A 14 -0.57 1.08 -12.82
C VAL A 14 -0.63 0.58 -11.37
N GLY A 15 -0.53 -0.73 -11.17
CA GLY A 15 -0.49 -1.31 -9.83
C GLY A 15 0.68 -0.80 -9.00
N THR A 16 1.87 -0.69 -9.61
CA THR A 16 3.08 -0.19 -8.94
C THR A 16 2.94 1.28 -8.54
N ILE A 17 2.36 2.12 -9.39
CA ILE A 17 2.09 3.53 -9.06
C ILE A 17 1.13 3.62 -7.86
N ILE A 18 0.02 2.87 -7.88
CA ILE A 18 -0.97 2.87 -6.80
C ILE A 18 -0.35 2.40 -5.48
N VAL A 19 0.43 1.32 -5.51
CA VAL A 19 1.11 0.80 -4.30
C VAL A 19 2.13 1.79 -3.79
N SER A 20 2.95 2.38 -4.67
CA SER A 20 4.01 3.32 -4.26
C SER A 20 3.44 4.56 -3.58
N LEU A 21 2.38 5.15 -4.14
CA LEU A 21 1.70 6.30 -3.54
C LEU A 21 1.02 5.94 -2.20
N SER A 22 0.40 4.76 -2.14
CA SER A 22 -0.29 4.29 -0.93
C SER A 22 0.70 3.93 0.19
N ALA A 23 1.83 3.29 -0.15
CA ALA A 23 2.89 2.92 0.78
C ALA A 23 3.61 4.17 1.33
N GLY A 24 3.88 5.17 0.48
CA GLY A 24 4.44 6.45 0.93
C GLY A 24 3.53 7.13 1.94
N SER A 25 2.21 7.20 1.67
CA SER A 25 1.24 7.76 2.62
C SER A 25 1.18 6.96 3.92
N LEU A 26 1.25 5.62 3.84
CA LEU A 26 1.22 4.75 5.01
C LEU A 26 2.47 4.96 5.88
N MET A 27 3.66 5.08 5.28
CA MET A 27 4.93 5.25 5.98
C MET A 27 4.96 6.57 6.77
N THR A 28 4.47 7.66 6.19
CA THR A 28 4.35 8.95 6.90
C THR A 28 3.43 8.82 8.11
N ARG A 29 2.29 8.13 7.98
CA ARG A 29 1.34 7.94 9.09
C ARG A 29 1.92 7.07 10.21
N VAL A 30 2.59 5.98 9.85
CA VAL A 30 3.27 5.11 10.82
C VAL A 30 4.34 5.90 11.55
N HIS A 31 5.12 6.72 10.85
CA HIS A 31 6.11 7.60 11.46
C HIS A 31 5.47 8.60 12.42
N THR A 32 4.40 9.30 12.02
CA THR A 32 3.69 10.23 12.90
C THR A 32 3.10 9.52 14.13
N ALA A 33 2.55 8.32 13.96
CA ALA A 33 2.02 7.53 15.07
C ALA A 33 3.12 7.08 16.04
N LEU A 34 4.28 6.66 15.53
CA LEU A 34 5.46 6.33 16.33
C LEU A 34 5.98 7.54 17.10
N VAL A 35 6.11 8.70 16.45
CA VAL A 35 6.55 9.95 17.07
C VAL A 35 5.56 10.41 18.14
N ALA A 36 4.25 10.33 17.87
CA ALA A 36 3.22 10.63 18.86
C ALA A 36 3.29 9.67 20.05
N HIS A 37 3.54 8.38 19.81
CA HIS A 37 3.69 7.40 20.87
C HIS A 37 4.95 7.67 21.72
N GLN A 38 6.09 7.97 21.08
CA GLN A 38 7.34 8.33 21.76
C GLN A 38 7.19 9.58 22.62
N THR A 39 6.60 10.64 22.07
CA THR A 39 6.34 11.89 22.83
C THR A 39 5.37 11.68 23.98
N THR A 40 4.37 10.80 23.82
CA THR A 40 3.47 10.42 24.93
C THR A 40 4.22 9.65 26.02
N LEU A 41 5.13 8.75 25.64
CA LEU A 41 5.97 7.98 26.56
C LEU A 41 6.94 8.89 27.33
N GLU A 42 7.58 9.84 26.64
CA GLU A 42 8.46 10.85 27.24
C GLU A 42 7.70 11.74 28.21
N ALA A 43 6.49 12.19 27.87
CA ALA A 43 5.65 12.99 28.78
C ALA A 43 5.19 12.17 30.00
N TYR A 44 4.84 10.90 29.80
CA TYR A 44 4.44 10.00 30.88
C TYR A 44 5.60 9.70 31.84
N LEU A 45 6.81 9.47 31.31
CA LEU A 45 8.04 9.27 32.09
C LEU A 45 8.56 10.58 32.71
N GLY A 46 8.30 11.72 32.09
CA GLY A 46 8.67 13.06 32.55
C GLY A 46 7.72 13.66 33.59
N GLY A 47 6.59 13.02 33.89
CA GLY A 47 5.64 13.43 34.92
C GLY A 47 4.58 14.47 34.50
N GLU A 48 4.55 14.90 33.23
CA GLU A 48 3.50 15.79 32.72
C GLU A 48 2.25 14.99 32.34
N ARG A 49 1.30 14.94 33.27
CA ARG A 49 0.12 14.04 33.25
C ARG A 49 -1.01 14.43 32.29
N ASN A 50 -0.90 15.51 31.53
CA ASN A 50 -2.01 16.05 30.74
C ASN A 50 -1.59 16.34 29.30
N ILE A 51 -1.51 15.29 28.48
CA ILE A 51 -1.64 15.44 27.03
C ILE A 51 -3.00 14.85 26.63
N PRO A 52 -4.07 15.65 26.53
CA PRO A 52 -5.35 15.16 26.06
C PRO A 52 -5.27 14.90 24.55
N LEU A 53 -4.91 13.67 24.18
CA LEU A 53 -5.01 13.15 22.81
C LEU A 53 -6.45 12.69 22.53
N PHE A 54 -7.40 13.63 22.57
CA PHE A 54 -8.78 13.43 22.11
C PHE A 54 -9.07 14.47 21.03
N THR A 55 -8.53 14.27 19.83
CA THR A 55 -8.70 15.21 18.71
C THR A 55 -9.92 14.92 17.84
N GLY A 56 -10.76 13.92 18.15
CA GLY A 56 -11.92 13.57 17.31
C GLY A 56 -11.56 13.10 15.88
N LEU A 57 -10.27 13.07 15.56
CA LEU A 57 -9.70 12.64 14.29
C LEU A 57 -9.75 11.11 14.12
N ASP A 58 -10.07 10.34 15.16
CA ASP A 58 -10.00 8.87 15.11
C ASP A 58 -10.95 8.26 14.07
N LYS A 59 -12.17 8.77 13.93
CA LYS A 59 -13.12 8.27 12.91
C LYS A 59 -12.66 8.57 11.48
N GLY A 60 -12.14 9.79 11.27
CA GLY A 60 -11.57 10.17 9.97
C GLY A 60 -10.31 9.37 9.65
N ARG A 61 -9.46 9.12 10.66
CA ARG A 61 -8.22 8.37 10.56
C ARG A 61 -8.49 6.90 10.25
N GLU A 62 -9.47 6.28 10.90
CA GLU A 62 -9.86 4.89 10.66
C GLU A 62 -10.37 4.69 9.23
N GLU A 63 -11.25 5.58 8.74
CA GLU A 63 -11.76 5.46 7.38
C GLU A 63 -10.68 5.68 6.32
N GLU A 64 -9.74 6.60 6.58
CA GLU A 64 -8.65 6.87 5.66
C GLU A 64 -7.59 5.75 5.66
N VAL A 65 -7.31 5.13 6.82
CA VAL A 65 -6.50 3.91 6.93
C VAL A 65 -7.17 2.76 6.17
N ARG A 66 -8.49 2.59 6.32
CA ARG A 66 -9.25 1.58 5.59
C ARG A 66 -9.17 1.80 4.07
N ARG A 67 -9.33 3.04 3.61
CA ARG A 67 -9.19 3.39 2.17
C ARG A 67 -7.77 3.13 1.66
N SER A 68 -6.75 3.49 2.43
CA SER A 68 -5.36 3.26 2.05
C SER A 68 -5.03 1.76 1.96
N GLY A 69 -5.50 0.97 2.93
CA GLY A 69 -5.39 -0.49 2.91
C GLY A 69 -6.07 -1.14 1.71
N THR A 70 -7.27 -0.68 1.35
CA THR A 70 -7.98 -1.15 0.14
C THR A 70 -7.23 -0.79 -1.14
N ARG A 71 -6.72 0.45 -1.27
CA ARG A 71 -5.93 0.89 -2.44
C ARG A 71 -4.67 0.05 -2.60
N LEU A 72 -3.96 -0.22 -1.49
CA LEU A 72 -2.74 -1.03 -1.49
C LEU A 72 -3.04 -2.47 -1.91
N ARG A 73 -4.13 -3.06 -1.41
CA ARG A 73 -4.58 -4.41 -1.79
C ARG A 73 -4.97 -4.48 -3.27
N VAL A 74 -5.70 -3.48 -3.79
CA VAL A 74 -6.07 -3.40 -5.21
C VAL A 74 -4.83 -3.27 -6.09
N GLY A 75 -3.89 -2.38 -5.73
CA GLY A 75 -2.65 -2.21 -6.47
C GLY A 75 -1.81 -3.49 -6.52
N LEU A 76 -1.71 -4.22 -5.40
CA LEU A 76 -1.05 -5.53 -5.33
C LEU A 76 -1.71 -6.57 -6.25
N TRP A 77 -3.05 -6.65 -6.25
CA TRP A 77 -3.76 -7.58 -7.14
C TRP A 77 -3.54 -7.25 -8.62
N LEU A 78 -3.50 -5.96 -8.98
CA LEU A 78 -3.18 -5.54 -10.36
C LEU A 78 -1.78 -5.99 -10.79
N ILE A 79 -0.78 -5.89 -9.89
CA ILE A 79 0.59 -6.36 -10.15
C ILE A 79 0.61 -7.89 -10.32
N VAL A 80 -0.04 -8.63 -9.41
CA VAL A 80 -0.08 -10.10 -9.49
C VAL A 80 -0.72 -10.56 -10.81
N LEU A 81 -1.85 -9.97 -11.20
CA LEU A 81 -2.51 -10.26 -12.46
C LEU A 81 -1.66 -9.89 -13.68
N GLY A 82 -0.98 -8.74 -13.63
CA GLY A 82 -0.06 -8.32 -14.69
C GLY A 82 1.09 -9.31 -14.90
N PHE A 83 1.73 -9.76 -13.82
CA PHE A 83 2.76 -10.80 -13.90
C PHE A 83 2.24 -12.15 -14.41
N ILE A 84 1.05 -12.59 -13.99
CA ILE A 84 0.44 -13.83 -14.49
C ILE A 84 0.23 -13.76 -16.01
N LEU A 85 -0.28 -12.63 -16.51
CA LEU A 85 -0.49 -12.44 -17.95
C LEU A 85 0.82 -12.45 -18.73
N GLN A 86 1.89 -11.83 -18.18
CA GLN A 86 3.21 -11.87 -18.80
C GLN A 86 3.82 -13.28 -18.80
N ALA A 87 3.65 -14.02 -17.71
CA ALA A 87 4.11 -15.41 -17.60
C ALA A 87 3.39 -16.33 -18.61
N LEU A 88 2.07 -16.19 -18.75
CA LEU A 88 1.30 -16.93 -19.75
C LEU A 88 1.73 -16.57 -21.18
N ALA A 89 1.96 -15.28 -21.46
CA ALA A 89 2.46 -14.85 -22.77
C ALA A 89 3.86 -15.40 -23.08
N ALA A 90 4.71 -15.60 -22.07
CA ALA A 90 6.05 -16.15 -22.22
C ALA A 90 6.07 -17.69 -22.29
N ALA A 91 5.15 -18.37 -21.61
CA ALA A 91 5.07 -19.84 -21.55
C ALA A 91 4.30 -20.46 -22.73
N ALA A 92 3.31 -19.75 -23.27
CA ALA A 92 2.50 -20.24 -24.39
C ALA A 92 3.29 -20.63 -25.67
N PRO A 93 4.39 -19.96 -26.09
CA PRO A 93 5.16 -20.39 -27.25
C PRO A 93 6.07 -21.60 -26.94
N LEU A 94 6.37 -21.86 -25.66
CA LEU A 94 7.06 -23.07 -25.21
C LEU A 94 6.13 -24.29 -25.25
N LEU A 95 4.89 -24.13 -24.77
CA LEU A 95 3.85 -25.18 -24.82
C LEU A 95 3.35 -25.47 -26.24
N ALA A 96 3.36 -24.49 -27.14
CA ALA A 96 2.99 -24.71 -28.55
C ALA A 96 4.04 -25.47 -29.36
N LYS A 97 5.25 -25.68 -28.82
CA LYS A 97 6.36 -26.41 -29.46
C LYS A 97 6.54 -27.85 -28.96
N SER A 98 5.88 -28.23 -27.87
CA SER A 98 5.83 -29.61 -27.34
C SER A 98 4.66 -30.36 -27.93
#